data_AF-A0A645HQF0-F1
#
_entry.id   AF-A0A645HQF0-F1
#
_cell.length_a   1.000
_cell.length_b   1.000
_cell.length_c   1.000
_cell.angle_alpha   90.00
_cell.angle_beta   90.00
_cell.angle_gamma   90.00
#
_symmetry.space_group_name_H-M   'P 1'
#
loop_
_entity.id
_entity.type
_entity.pdbx_description
1 polymer ?
#
loop_
_entity_poly.entity_id
_entity_poly.type
_entity_poly.pdbx_seq_one_letter_code
_entity_poly.pdbx_strand_id
1 'polypeptide(L)'
;MREDIEKVGALNILASSEQAGVFAAARNDYRQIFIMGHPEYDTETLNNEFIRDKDAGLNPEVPSNYFLNDDYTQKPVNRWRSQASLIYINWLNYVYQETPYDITSIS
;
A
#
# COMPACT_ATOMS: atom_id res chain seq x y z
N MET A 1 11.32 6.22 11.76
CA MET A 1 10.90 5.11 10.88
C MET A 1 11.95 4.75 9.83
N ARG A 2 12.27 5.61 8.84
CA ARG A 2 13.29 5.29 7.82
C ARG A 2 14.64 4.93 8.45
N GLU A 3 15.13 5.78 9.34
CA GLU A 3 16.39 5.52 10.08
C GLU A 3 16.36 4.21 10.87
N ASP A 4 15.21 3.82 11.39
CA ASP A 4 15.06 2.59 12.16
C ASP A 4 15.16 1.37 11.25
N ILE A 5 14.56 1.42 10.06
CA ILE A 5 14.66 0.37 9.04
C ILE A 5 16.10 0.24 8.55
N GLU A 6 16.76 1.37 8.27
CA GLU A 6 18.14 1.40 7.79
C GLU A 6 19.13 0.82 8.82
N LYS A 7 18.85 0.94 10.13
CA LYS A 7 19.66 0.31 11.20
C LYS A 7 19.55 -1.22 11.25
N VAL A 8 18.48 -1.83 10.73
CA VAL A 8 18.26 -3.29 10.80
C VAL A 8 19.24 -4.05 9.89
N GLY A 9 19.70 -3.45 8.78
CA GLY A 9 20.65 -4.03 7.83
C GLY A 9 20.14 -5.23 7.01
N ALA A 10 19.14 -5.95 7.52
CA ALA A 10 18.48 -7.06 6.83
C ALA A 10 17.26 -6.63 5.98
N LEU A 11 16.89 -5.34 6.04
CA LEU A 11 15.75 -4.76 5.33
C LEU A 11 16.23 -3.73 4.30
N ASN A 12 15.64 -3.80 3.12
CA ASN A 12 15.79 -2.81 2.06
C ASN A 12 14.51 -1.98 1.93
N ILE A 13 14.65 -0.67 1.86
CA ILE A 13 13.54 0.23 1.50
C ILE A 13 13.39 0.18 -0.01
N LEU A 14 12.20 -0.22 -0.47
CA LEU A 14 11.87 -0.34 -1.90
C LEU A 14 11.21 0.93 -2.45
N ALA A 15 10.37 1.58 -1.64
CA ALA A 15 9.69 2.80 -2.02
C ALA A 15 9.39 3.68 -0.80
N SER A 16 9.48 5.00 -1.00
CA SER A 16 9.12 6.00 0.00
C SER A 16 8.59 7.28 -0.65
N SER A 17 7.79 8.01 0.09
CA SER A 17 7.33 9.36 -0.22
C SER A 17 7.95 10.36 0.76
N GLU A 18 8.20 11.59 0.29
CA GLU A 18 8.62 12.69 1.17
C GLU A 18 7.54 13.05 2.20
N GLN A 19 6.26 12.90 1.83
CA GLN A 19 5.12 13.24 2.69
C GLN A 19 4.69 12.06 3.56
N ALA A 20 4.54 10.87 2.98
CA ALA A 20 4.00 9.69 3.68
C ALA A 20 5.09 8.80 4.32
N GLY A 21 6.37 9.07 4.08
CA GLY A 21 7.47 8.26 4.59
C GLY A 21 7.65 6.95 3.83
N VAL A 22 8.13 5.90 4.51
CA VAL A 22 8.42 4.60 3.89
C VAL A 22 7.13 3.88 3.53
N PHE A 23 6.94 3.58 2.24
CA PHE A 23 5.76 2.88 1.74
C PHE A 23 5.96 1.37 1.65
N ALA A 24 7.13 0.95 1.15
CA ALA A 24 7.45 -0.47 0.98
C ALA A 24 8.88 -0.77 1.42
N ALA A 25 9.03 -1.88 2.15
CA ALA A 25 10.32 -2.45 2.51
C ALA A 25 10.28 -3.97 2.35
N ALA A 26 11.42 -4.60 2.13
CA ALA A 26 11.50 -6.06 2.08
C ALA A 26 12.77 -6.54 2.77
N ARG A 27 12.72 -7.78 3.28
CA ARG A 27 13.94 -8.46 3.69
C ARG A 27 14.84 -8.71 2.48
N ASN A 28 16.15 -8.78 2.69
CA ASN A 28 17.14 -8.99 1.61
C ASN A 28 16.87 -10.23 0.74
N ASP A 29 16.19 -11.25 1.27
CA ASP A 29 15.80 -12.47 0.56
C ASP A 29 14.37 -12.43 0.00
N TYR A 30 13.68 -11.29 0.08
CA TYR A 30 12.30 -11.05 -0.39
C TYR A 30 11.24 -12.02 0.13
N ARG A 31 11.55 -12.84 1.14
CA ARG A 31 10.58 -13.75 1.79
C ARG A 31 9.58 -12.99 2.67
N GLN A 32 9.91 -11.75 3.02
CA GLN A 32 9.05 -10.85 3.77
C GLN A 32 9.03 -9.51 3.05
N ILE A 33 7.83 -9.07 2.68
CA ILE A 33 7.56 -7.77 2.06
C ILE A 33 6.57 -7.06 2.98
N PHE A 34 6.88 -5.81 3.29
CA PHE A 34 6.10 -4.94 4.16
C PHE A 34 5.57 -3.78 3.33
N ILE A 35 4.25 -3.59 3.34
CA ILE A 35 3.57 -2.48 2.70
C ILE A 35 2.87 -1.69 3.82
N MET A 36 3.22 -0.42 3.96
CA MET A 36 2.75 0.45 5.06
C MET A 36 1.56 1.32 4.68
N GLY A 37 1.25 1.41 3.39
CA GLY A 37 0.01 2.02 2.91
C GLY A 37 -1.03 0.97 2.54
N HIS A 38 -2.11 1.44 1.93
CA HIS A 38 -3.25 0.61 1.52
C HIS A 38 -3.46 0.59 0.00
N PRO A 39 -2.54 0.03 -0.80
CA PRO A 39 -2.73 -0.04 -2.24
C PRO A 39 -3.97 -0.85 -2.65
N GLU A 40 -4.47 -1.72 -1.79
CA GLU A 40 -5.68 -2.53 -1.99
C GLU A 40 -6.99 -1.75 -1.90
N TYR A 41 -6.98 -0.52 -1.38
CA TYR A 41 -8.21 0.22 -1.17
C TYR A 41 -8.96 0.48 -2.47
N ASP A 42 -10.26 0.24 -2.41
CA ASP A 42 -11.19 0.70 -3.42
C ASP A 42 -11.29 2.23 -3.41
N THR A 43 -11.76 2.75 -4.53
CA THR A 43 -11.85 4.20 -4.75
C THR A 43 -12.64 4.91 -3.65
N GLU A 44 -13.63 4.28 -3.01
CA GLU A 44 -14.51 4.88 -2.01
C GLU A 44 -14.08 4.66 -0.56
N THR A 45 -13.03 3.88 -0.28
CA THR A 45 -12.70 3.48 1.10
C THR A 45 -12.37 4.69 1.97
N LEU A 46 -11.46 5.57 1.53
CA LEU A 46 -11.10 6.78 2.28
C LEU A 46 -12.27 7.77 2.42
N ASN A 47 -13.16 7.84 1.42
CA ASN A 47 -14.38 8.64 1.48
C ASN A 47 -15.28 8.14 2.61
N ASN A 48 -15.52 6.83 2.68
CA ASN A 48 -16.36 6.22 3.71
C ASN A 48 -15.77 6.43 5.12
N GLU A 49 -14.45 6.33 5.27
CA GLU A 49 -13.76 6.63 6.54
C GLU A 49 -13.92 8.09 6.94
N PHE A 50 -13.68 9.02 6.01
CA PHE A 50 -13.83 10.45 6.25
C PHE A 50 -15.27 10.81 6.66
N ILE A 51 -16.28 10.31 5.95
CA ILE A 51 -17.68 10.57 6.27
C ILE A 51 -18.06 9.96 7.62
N ARG A 52 -17.66 8.71 7.89
CA ARG A 52 -17.88 8.06 9.18
C ARG A 52 -17.33 8.89 10.34
N ASP A 53 -16.09 9.36 10.22
CA ASP A 53 -15.40 10.07 11.30
C ASP A 53 -15.95 11.51 11.45
N LYS A 54 -16.36 12.14 10.35
CA LYS A 54 -17.07 13.42 10.36
C LYS A 54 -18.43 13.32 11.05
N ASP A 55 -19.21 12.29 10.72
CA ASP A 55 -20.53 12.05 11.31
C ASP A 55 -20.43 11.67 12.79
N ALA A 56 -19.31 11.07 13.20
CA ALA A 56 -18.96 10.83 14.60
C ALA A 56 -18.48 12.09 15.35
N GLY A 57 -18.35 13.24 14.67
CA GLY A 57 -17.92 14.50 15.27
C GLY A 57 -16.43 14.60 15.55
N LEU A 58 -15.60 13.74 14.94
CA LEU A 58 -14.14 13.68 15.17
C LEU A 58 -13.35 14.75 14.40
N ASN A 59 -14.03 15.57 13.58
CA ASN A 59 -13.44 16.60 12.74
C ASN A 59 -12.20 16.11 11.95
N PRO A 60 -12.32 15.03 11.15
CA PRO A 60 -11.20 14.51 10.37
C PRO A 60 -10.75 15.52 9.33
N GLU A 61 -9.45 15.52 9.02
CA GLU A 61 -8.92 16.26 7.87
C GLU A 61 -9.37 15.60 6.57
N VAL A 62 -9.54 16.41 5.52
CA VAL A 62 -9.86 15.88 4.19
C VAL A 62 -8.67 15.07 3.67
N PRO A 63 -8.87 13.81 3.21
CA PRO A 63 -7.78 13.01 2.66
C PRO A 63 -7.05 13.73 1.52
N SER A 64 -5.76 13.96 1.70
CA SER A 64 -4.95 14.73 0.75
C SER A 64 -4.82 14.02 -0.61
N ASN A 65 -4.88 14.79 -1.70
CA ASN A 65 -4.71 14.27 -3.07
C ASN A 65 -5.70 13.14 -3.43
N TYR A 66 -6.87 13.11 -2.79
CA TYR A 66 -7.90 12.09 -3.01
C TYR A 66 -9.08 12.66 -3.81
N PHE A 67 -9.59 13.82 -3.40
CA PHE A 67 -10.59 14.58 -4.15
C PHE A 67 -9.93 15.53 -5.14
N LEU A 68 -10.71 16.05 -6.11
CA LEU A 68 -10.23 17.11 -6.98
C LEU A 68 -10.18 18.42 -6.18
N ASN A 69 -9.01 19.09 -6.16
CA ASN A 69 -8.77 20.33 -5.40
C ASN A 69 -9.10 20.21 -3.90
N ASP A 70 -8.98 19.01 -3.32
CA ASP A 70 -9.31 18.70 -1.91
C ASP A 70 -10.76 19.05 -1.50
N ASP A 71 -11.68 19.06 -2.47
CA ASP A 71 -13.11 19.29 -2.23
C ASP A 71 -13.86 17.95 -2.05
N TYR A 72 -14.20 17.63 -0.80
CA TYR A 72 -14.91 16.40 -0.44
C TYR A 72 -16.35 16.30 -0.98
N THR A 73 -16.89 17.36 -1.59
CA THR A 73 -18.18 17.30 -2.30
C THR A 73 -18.02 16.73 -3.72
N GLN A 74 -16.79 16.65 -4.22
CA GLN A 74 -16.48 16.06 -5.51
C GLN A 74 -16.24 14.55 -5.39
N LYS A 75 -16.28 13.86 -6.54
CA LYS A 75 -15.98 12.43 -6.58
C LYS A 75 -14.50 12.18 -6.31
N PRO A 76 -14.16 11.11 -5.56
CA PRO A 76 -12.77 10.71 -5.36
C PRO A 76 -12.12 10.26 -6.68
N VAL A 77 -10.82 10.54 -6.81
CA VAL A 77 -10.03 10.19 -7.99
C VAL A 77 -9.05 9.09 -7.61
N ASN A 78 -9.21 7.90 -8.20
CA ASN A 78 -8.29 6.81 -7.97
C ASN A 78 -6.98 7.00 -8.75
N ARG A 79 -5.91 7.34 -8.04
CA ARG A 79 -4.57 7.55 -8.60
C ARG A 79 -3.61 6.39 -8.34
N TRP A 80 -4.00 5.38 -7.56
CA TRP A 80 -3.09 4.32 -7.07
C TRP A 80 -3.36 2.93 -7.67
N ARG A 81 -4.54 2.68 -8.26
CA ARG A 81 -4.95 1.35 -8.73
C ARG A 81 -3.98 0.67 -9.70
N SER A 82 -3.33 1.45 -10.57
CA SER A 82 -2.34 0.90 -11.51
C SER A 82 -1.11 0.37 -10.77
N GLN A 83 -0.59 1.14 -9.80
CA GLN A 83 0.55 0.73 -8.99
C GLN A 83 0.19 -0.44 -8.07
N ALA A 84 -1.02 -0.43 -7.49
CA ALA A 84 -1.53 -1.53 -6.70
C ALA A 84 -1.54 -2.85 -7.49
N SER A 85 -2.09 -2.82 -8.72
CA SER A 85 -2.10 -3.99 -9.60
C SER A 85 -0.69 -4.52 -9.85
N LEU A 86 0.27 -3.63 -10.11
CA LEU A 86 1.67 -4.02 -10.35
C LEU A 86 2.30 -4.67 -9.12
N ILE A 87 2.05 -4.14 -7.91
CA ILE A 87 2.57 -4.72 -6.67
C ILE A 87 2.11 -6.18 -6.53
N TYR A 88 0.82 -6.44 -6.65
CA TYR A 88 0.27 -7.78 -6.46
C TYR A 88 0.65 -8.75 -7.58
N ILE A 89 0.67 -8.29 -8.84
CA ILE A 89 1.11 -9.11 -9.97
C ILE A 89 2.59 -9.49 -9.81
N ASN A 90 3.46 -8.54 -9.50
CA ASN A 90 4.89 -8.80 -9.32
C ASN A 90 5.14 -9.72 -8.14
N TRP A 91 4.41 -9.53 -7.04
CA TRP A 91 4.52 -10.39 -5.87
C TRP A 91 4.11 -11.83 -6.17
N LEU A 92 2.96 -12.05 -6.82
CA LEU A 92 2.51 -13.40 -7.19
C LEU A 92 3.47 -14.07 -8.17
N ASN A 93 3.94 -13.34 -9.17
CA ASN A 93 4.93 -13.84 -10.13
C ASN A 93 6.23 -14.26 -9.42
N TYR A 94 6.70 -13.47 -8.46
CA TYR A 94 7.89 -13.77 -7.69
C TYR A 94 7.69 -15.03 -6.83
N VAL A 95 6.60 -15.11 -6.08
CA VAL A 95 6.27 -16.29 -5.25
C VAL A 95 6.21 -17.56 -6.09
N TYR A 96 5.60 -17.49 -7.27
CA TYR A 96 5.48 -18.63 -8.17
C TYR A 96 6.84 -19.11 -8.71
N GLN A 97 7.74 -18.19 -9.06
CA GLN A 97 9.06 -18.54 -9.61
C GLN A 97 10.03 -19.07 -8.54
N GLU A 98 9.96 -18.52 -7.33
CA GLU A 98 10.90 -18.82 -6.24
C GLU A 98 10.45 -19.97 -5.33
N THR A 99 9.24 -20.49 -5.53
CA THR A 99 8.72 -21.63 -4.77
C THR A 99 8.72 -22.87 -5.66
N PRO A 100 9.72 -23.77 -5.54
CA PRO A 100 9.71 -25.03 -6.26
C PRO A 100 8.46 -25.81 -5.87
N TYR A 101 7.66 -26.20 -6.85
CA TYR A 101 6.53 -27.11 -6.64
C TYR A 101 6.61 -28.23 -7.68
N ASP A 102 6.23 -29.43 -7.26
CA ASP A 102 6.09 -30.58 -8.16
C ASP A 102 4.60 -30.84 -8.36
N ILE A 103 4.11 -30.63 -9.58
CA ILE A 103 2.70 -30.87 -9.92
C ILE A 103 2.29 -32.34 -9.72
N THR A 104 3.25 -33.27 -9.80
CA THR A 104 2.99 -34.70 -9.58
C THR A 104 2.82 -35.06 -8.10
N SER A 105 3.19 -34.16 -7.19
CA SER A 105 3.02 -34.32 -5.74
C SER A 105 1.65 -33.86 -5.23
N ILE A 106 0.84 -33.22 -6.09
CA ILE A 106 -0.49 -32.71 -5.76
C ILE A 106 -1.51 -33.69 -6.35
N SER A 107 -1.85 -34.73 -5.58
CA SER A 107 -2.82 -35.78 -5.92
C SER A 107 -4.18 -35.55 -5.27
#